data_AF-A0A4Y1Z7K0-F1
#
_entry.id   AF-A0A4Y1Z7K0-F1
#
_cell.length_a   1.000
_cell.length_b   1.000
_cell.length_c   1.000
_cell.angle_alpha   90.00
_cell.angle_beta   90.00
_cell.angle_gamma   90.00
#
_symmetry.space_group_name_H-M   'P 1'
#
loop_
_entity.id
_entity.type
_entity.pdbx_description
1 polymer ?
#
loop_
_entity_poly.entity_id
_entity_poly.type
_entity_poly.pdbx_seq_one_letter_code
_entity_poly.pdbx_strand_id
1 'polypeptide(L)'
;MKRLAERRHITSLIVYVPDFFREIKGAIQDHSVDEKLEVLKKTPVLILDDIGAETITPWIRDEVLGSILQYRMMDHLPTLYTSNFNYDELEDHFSYSQKAGRNV
;
A
#
# COMPACT_ATOMS: atom_id res chain seq x y z
N MET A 1 2.67 16.38 -8.38
CA MET A 1 3.80 16.22 -7.46
C MET A 1 4.73 17.42 -7.43
N LYS A 2 5.42 17.78 -8.53
CA LYS A 2 6.27 19.00 -8.58
C LYS A 2 5.60 20.23 -7.96
N ARG A 3 4.35 20.54 -8.34
CA ARG A 3 3.64 21.70 -7.79
C ARG A 3 3.31 21.65 -6.28
N LEU A 4 3.09 20.47 -5.70
CA LEU A 4 2.83 20.32 -4.25
C LEU A 4 4.13 20.54 -3.46
N ALA A 5 5.22 19.95 -3.93
CA ALA A 5 6.55 20.16 -3.34
C ALA A 5 7.03 21.62 -3.54
N GLU A 6 6.94 22.15 -4.76
CA GLU A 6 7.50 23.46 -5.12
C GLU A 6 6.68 24.65 -4.58
N ARG A 7 5.34 24.54 -4.47
CA ARG A 7 4.50 25.68 -4.05
C ARG A 7 4.01 25.60 -2.61
N ARG A 8 3.92 24.40 -2.04
CA ARG A 8 3.38 24.17 -0.69
C ARG A 8 4.39 23.49 0.25
N HIS A 9 5.56 23.08 -0.25
CA HIS A 9 6.59 22.37 0.53
C HIS A 9 6.07 21.08 1.20
N ILE A 10 5.10 20.41 0.56
CA ILE A 10 4.53 19.17 1.07
C ILE A 10 5.30 17.99 0.51
N THR A 11 6.05 17.31 1.38
CA THR A 11 6.71 16.05 1.05
C THR A 11 5.67 15.02 0.64
N SER A 12 5.88 14.43 -0.53
CA SER A 12 4.93 13.50 -1.13
C SER A 12 5.72 12.32 -1.71
N LEU A 13 5.24 11.09 -1.48
CA LEU A 13 5.91 9.86 -1.90
C LEU A 13 5.02 9.06 -2.85
N ILE A 14 5.59 8.56 -3.94
CA ILE A 14 4.95 7.58 -4.83
C ILE A 14 5.64 6.25 -4.61
N VAL A 15 4.84 5.21 -4.45
CA VAL A 15 5.30 3.83 -4.32
C VAL A 15 4.63 3.00 -5.41
N TYR A 16 5.43 2.34 -6.22
CA TYR A 16 4.94 1.31 -7.13
C TYR A 16 4.67 0.02 -6.34
N VAL A 17 3.39 -0.32 -6.18
CA VAL A 17 2.94 -1.37 -5.26
C VAL A 17 3.52 -2.75 -5.59
N PRO A 18 3.57 -3.21 -6.86
CA PRO A 18 4.09 -4.53 -7.19
C PRO A 18 5.55 -4.74 -6.76
N ASP A 19 6.42 -3.74 -6.93
CA ASP A 19 7.82 -3.82 -6.51
C ASP A 19 7.95 -3.77 -4.99
N PHE A 20 7.19 -2.90 -4.34
CA PHE A 20 7.20 -2.79 -2.89
C PHE A 20 6.83 -4.12 -2.22
N PHE A 21 5.75 -4.78 -2.65
CA PHE A 21 5.37 -6.08 -2.07
C PHE A 21 6.37 -7.19 -2.38
N ARG A 22 7.05 -7.14 -3.53
CA ARG A 22 8.13 -8.09 -3.88
C ARG A 22 9.31 -7.96 -2.92
N GLU A 23 9.70 -6.73 -2.62
CA GLU A 23 10.77 -6.42 -1.67
C GLU A 23 10.41 -6.87 -0.26
N ILE A 24 9.18 -6.57 0.20
CA ILE A 24 8.69 -6.99 1.52
C ILE A 24 8.72 -8.52 1.66
N LYS A 25 8.31 -9.27 0.62
CA LYS A 25 8.40 -10.74 0.62
C LYS A 25 9.84 -11.24 0.81
N GLY A 26 10.82 -10.57 0.21
CA GLY A 26 12.25 -10.91 0.33
C GLY A 26 12.87 -10.48 1.65
N ALA A 27 12.37 -9.40 2.25
CA ALA A 27 12.94 -8.77 3.43
C ALA A 27 12.30 -9.22 4.75
N ILE A 28 11.41 -10.23 4.76
CA ILE A 28 10.80 -10.81 6.00
C ILE A 28 11.86 -11.25 7.03
N GLN A 29 13.10 -11.51 6.60
CA GLN A 29 14.21 -11.92 7.47
C GLN A 29 15.08 -10.76 7.96
N ASP A 30 14.87 -9.53 7.49
CA ASP A 30 15.78 -8.41 7.71
C ASP A 30 15.03 -7.21 8.32
N HIS A 31 15.58 -6.60 9.38
CA HIS A 31 14.95 -5.52 10.15
C HIS A 31 14.74 -4.20 9.36
N SER A 32 15.11 -4.17 8.08
CA SER A 32 14.97 -3.01 7.18
C SER A 32 13.52 -2.75 6.74
N VAL A 33 12.64 -3.75 6.84
CA VAL A 33 11.21 -3.60 6.51
C VAL A 33 10.53 -2.55 7.39
N ASP A 34 10.82 -2.56 8.70
CA ASP A 34 10.12 -1.72 9.67
C ASP A 34 10.37 -0.23 9.42
N GLU A 35 11.62 0.15 9.14
CA GLU A 35 11.96 1.55 8.82
C GLU A 35 11.21 2.04 7.57
N LYS A 36 11.12 1.19 6.54
CA LYS A 36 10.42 1.52 5.31
C LYS A 36 8.92 1.71 5.56
N LEU A 37 8.30 0.82 6.35
CA LEU A 37 6.90 0.94 6.74
C LEU A 37 6.63 2.24 7.51
N GLU A 38 7.52 2.63 8.42
CA GLU A 38 7.38 3.87 9.18
C GLU A 38 7.40 5.12 8.27
N VAL A 39 8.25 5.13 7.24
CA VAL A 39 8.26 6.22 6.23
C VAL A 39 6.93 6.27 5.49
N LEU A 40 6.38 5.14 5.05
CA LEU A 40 5.10 5.09 4.33
C LEU A 40 3.93 5.53 5.20
N LYS A 41 3.93 5.13 6.48
CA LYS A 41 2.90 5.52 7.46
C LYS A 41 2.88 7.03 7.67
N LYS A 42 4.04 7.66 7.85
CA LYS A 42 4.16 9.05 8.31
C LYS A 42 4.31 10.10 7.21
N THR A 43 4.53 9.70 5.95
CA THR A 43 4.69 10.67 4.86
C THR A 43 3.41 11.51 4.69
N PRO A 44 3.49 12.85 4.55
CA PRO A 44 2.31 13.72 4.46
C PRO A 44 1.34 13.35 3.34
N VAL A 45 1.86 13.00 2.16
CA VAL A 45 1.04 12.50 1.03
C VAL A 45 1.67 11.22 0.49
N LEU A 46 0.90 10.14 0.47
CA LEU A 46 1.29 8.86 -0.09
C LEU A 46 0.46 8.56 -1.34
N ILE A 47 1.12 8.10 -2.40
CA ILE A 47 0.48 7.60 -3.61
C ILE A 47 0.91 6.15 -3.80
N LEU A 48 -0.06 5.25 -3.81
CA LEU A 48 0.13 3.83 -4.10
C LEU A 48 -0.23 3.58 -5.56
N ASP A 49 0.79 3.36 -6.39
CA ASP A 49 0.65 3.24 -7.83
C ASP A 49 0.50 1.77 -8.26
N ASP A 50 -0.41 1.53 -9.19
CA ASP A 50 -0.71 0.22 -9.79
C ASP A 50 -1.16 -0.84 -8.77
N ILE A 51 -2.04 -0.45 -7.84
CA ILE A 51 -2.56 -1.36 -6.82
C ILE A 51 -3.39 -2.48 -7.49
N GLY A 52 -3.11 -3.73 -7.12
CA GLY A 52 -3.83 -4.90 -7.64
C GLY A 52 -3.17 -5.58 -8.83
N ALA A 53 -2.12 -5.01 -9.44
CA ALA A 53 -1.35 -5.67 -10.50
C ALA A 53 -0.54 -6.89 -9.99
N GLU A 54 -0.44 -7.05 -8.68
CA GLU A 54 0.30 -8.10 -8.01
C GLU A 54 -0.59 -9.10 -7.27
N THR A 55 -0.10 -10.34 -7.16
CA THR A 55 -0.69 -11.34 -6.26
C THR A 55 -0.26 -11.07 -4.83
N ILE A 56 -1.18 -10.52 -4.05
CA ILE A 56 -1.01 -10.26 -2.63
C ILE A 56 -1.27 -11.54 -1.82
N THR A 57 -0.47 -11.78 -0.78
CA THR A 57 -0.78 -12.83 0.19
C THR A 57 -1.64 -12.25 1.32
N PRO A 58 -2.44 -13.06 2.03
CA PRO A 58 -3.23 -12.56 3.16
C PRO A 58 -2.39 -11.80 4.19
N TRP A 59 -1.17 -12.28 4.46
CA TRP A 59 -0.24 -11.60 5.36
C TRP A 59 0.18 -10.21 4.86
N ILE A 60 0.51 -10.03 3.57
CA ILE A 60 0.85 -8.69 3.05
C ILE A 60 -0.37 -7.78 3.05
N ARG A 61 -1.56 -8.31 2.72
CA ARG A 61 -2.80 -7.54 2.75
C ARG A 61 -3.09 -7.01 4.15
N ASP A 62 -3.03 -7.89 5.16
CA ASP A 62 -3.50 -7.58 6.50
C ASP A 62 -2.40 -6.91 7.35
N GLU A 63 -1.18 -7.44 7.36
CA GLU A 63 -0.10 -6.98 8.24
C GLU A 63 0.70 -5.81 7.66
N VAL A 64 0.80 -5.70 6.33
CA VAL A 64 1.61 -4.68 5.67
C VAL A 64 0.72 -3.54 5.16
N LEU A 65 -0.13 -3.82 4.18
CA LEU A 65 -1.01 -2.82 3.60
C LEU A 65 -2.02 -2.32 4.64
N GLY A 66 -2.69 -3.23 5.34
CA GLY A 66 -3.63 -2.90 6.42
C GLY A 66 -3.00 -2.03 7.51
N SER A 67 -1.78 -2.35 7.96
CA SER A 67 -1.06 -1.55 8.96
C SER A 67 -0.75 -0.12 8.48
N ILE A 68 -0.33 0.05 7.22
CA ILE A 68 -0.09 1.38 6.63
C ILE A 68 -1.40 2.19 6.58
N LEU A 69 -2.46 1.59 6.02
CA LEU A 69 -3.73 2.28 5.83
C LEU A 69 -4.41 2.61 7.16
N GLN A 70 -4.36 1.71 8.14
CA GLN A 70 -4.90 1.93 9.48
C GLN A 70 -4.25 3.14 10.15
N TYR A 71 -2.92 3.22 10.14
CA TYR A 71 -2.19 4.37 10.71
C TYR A 71 -2.61 5.67 10.02
N ARG A 72 -2.61 5.68 8.68
CA ARG A 72 -2.91 6.88 7.89
C ARG A 72 -4.36 7.32 8.05
N MET A 73 -5.29 6.39 8.24
CA MET A 73 -6.69 6.69 8.54
C MET A 73 -6.82 7.36 9.92
N MET A 74 -6.13 6.84 10.94
CA MET A 74 -6.14 7.40 12.30
C MET A 74 -5.54 8.81 12.36
N ASP A 75 -4.44 9.05 11.64
CA ASP A 75 -3.74 10.34 11.60
C ASP A 75 -4.27 11.29 10.50
N HIS A 76 -5.33 10.88 9.77
CA HIS A 76 -5.94 11.63 8.67
C HIS A 76 -4.94 12.06 7.57
N LEU A 77 -3.99 11.18 7.24
CA LEU A 77 -2.96 11.44 6.23
C LEU A 77 -3.48 11.11 4.80
N PRO A 78 -3.45 12.08 3.85
CA PRO A 78 -3.90 11.87 2.49
C PRO A 78 -3.23 10.69 1.78
N THR A 79 -4.03 9.78 1.24
CA THR A 79 -3.56 8.61 0.49
C THR A 79 -4.30 8.53 -0.84
N LEU A 80 -3.56 8.42 -1.94
CA LEU A 80 -4.11 8.26 -3.28
C LEU A 80 -3.70 6.89 -3.83
N TYR A 81 -4.51 6.39 -4.76
CA TYR A 81 -4.32 5.10 -5.40
C TYR A 81 -4.45 5.26 -6.91
N THR A 82 -3.70 4.49 -7.67
CA THR A 82 -3.95 4.25 -9.10
C THR A 82 -4.08 2.75 -9.31
N SER A 83 -4.97 2.33 -10.20
CA SER A 83 -5.17 0.92 -10.52
C SER A 83 -5.68 0.76 -11.95
N ASN A 84 -5.41 -0.41 -12.53
CA ASN A 84 -6.07 -0.88 -13.74
C ASN A 84 -7.46 -1.47 -13.47
N PHE A 85 -7.80 -1.71 -12.21
CA PHE A 85 -9.07 -2.26 -11.76
C PHE A 85 -9.99 -1.18 -11.20
N ASN A 86 -11.30 -1.39 -11.35
CA ASN A 86 -12.30 -0.61 -10.62
C ASN A 86 -12.46 -1.11 -9.17
N TYR A 87 -13.30 -0.46 -8.38
CA TYR A 87 -13.47 -0.80 -6.96
C TYR A 87 -14.00 -2.22 -6.73
N ASP A 88 -14.98 -2.67 -7.50
CA ASP A 88 -15.57 -4.01 -7.35
C ASP A 88 -14.52 -5.09 -7.71
N GLU A 89 -13.75 -4.85 -8.77
CA GLU A 89 -12.66 -5.74 -9.18
C GLU A 89 -11.52 -5.79 -8.15
N LEU A 90 -11.19 -4.65 -7.52
CA LEU A 90 -10.21 -4.61 -6.43
C LEU A 90 -10.72 -5.33 -5.18
N GLU A 91 -11.99 -5.16 -4.83
CA GLU A 91 -12.59 -5.88 -3.70
C GLU A 91 -12.53 -7.39 -3.93
N ASP A 92 -12.95 -7.85 -5.11
CA ASP A 92 -12.83 -9.25 -5.50
C ASP A 92 -11.37 -9.71 -5.44
N HIS A 93 -10.43 -8.97 -6.03
CA HIS A 93 -8.99 -9.30 -6.03
C HIS A 93 -8.41 -9.43 -4.61
N PHE A 94 -8.77 -8.51 -3.71
CA PHE A 94 -8.30 -8.52 -2.33
C PHE A 94 -9.06 -9.49 -1.43
N SER A 95 -10.25 -9.96 -1.82
CA SER A 95 -11.04 -10.94 -1.07
C SER A 95 -10.42 -12.35 -1.08
N TYR A 96 -9.62 -12.68 -2.10
CA TYR A 96 -9.03 -14.01 -2.27
C TYR A 96 -8.00 -14.35 -1.19
N SER A 97 -8.46 -15.03 -0.14
CA SER A 97 -7.63 -15.76 0.81
C SER A 97 -7.37 -17.16 0.26
N GLN A 98 -6.09 -17.57 0.21
CA GLN A 98 -5.67 -18.92 -0.21
C GLN A 98 -6.29 -20.07 0.61
N LYS A 99 -7.13 -19.78 1.63
CA LYS A 99 -7.80 -20.75 2.51
C LYS A 99 -9.33 -20.77 2.48
N ALA A 100 -10.02 -20.02 1.63
CA ALA A 100 -11.47 -20.19 1.49
C ALA A 100 -11.88 -19.97 0.04
N GLY A 101 -12.39 -21.02 -0.59
CA GLY A 101 -13.18 -20.87 -1.80
C GLY A 101 -14.29 -19.86 -1.54
N ARG A 102 -14.49 -18.97 -2.52
CA ARG A 102 -15.52 -17.94 -2.61
C ARG A 102 -16.74 -18.25 -1.72
N ASN A 103 -16.90 -17.50 -0.62
CA ASN A 103 -18.19 -17.44 0.06
C ASN A 103 -19.08 -16.50 -0.78
N VAL A 104 -19.75 -17.10 -1.78
CA VAL A 104 -21.01 -16.60 -2.33
C VAL A 104 -22.16 -16.97 -1.41
#